data_AF-A0A163B4U7-F1
#
_entry.id   AF-A0A163B4U7-F1
#
_cell.length_a   1.000
_cell.length_b   1.000
_cell.length_c   1.000
_cell.angle_alpha   90.00
_cell.angle_beta   90.00
_cell.angle_gamma   90.00
#
_symmetry.space_group_name_H-M   'P 1'
#
loop_
_entity.id
_entity.type
_entity.pdbx_description
1 polymer ?
#
loop_
_entity_poly.entity_id
_entity_poly.type
_entity_poly.pdbx_seq_one_letter_code
_entity_poly.pdbx_strand_id
1 'polypeptide(L)'
;MTLPNTSDSIDAFRRARELKASALQSISVLQPDSSTSMTECSTTLAFENTLIKMFHAEGKSWVEITAHLNERRMSSSEAPTWTEAAVYSRFILSSSEPATPAREVGFEPRDYAHLRNAGSGHEGTSKAGKKRVKDFQNATELSANIRTPAKLHGKDDVEVQQVTAKGKGKAKRKSKGKDENRRKGEEEETVKMDEGLAEVLMRAVVKVERNFWVFVADEVERAGGKYIEPRHLQKVFHDI
;
A
#
# COMPACT_ATOMS: atom_id res chain seq x y z
N MET A 1 49.75 -37.73 37.13
CA MET A 1 48.60 -36.82 36.96
C MET A 1 49.08 -35.40 37.25
N THR A 2 49.48 -34.67 36.21
CA THR A 2 49.98 -33.30 36.30
C THR A 2 48.81 -32.32 36.26
N LEU A 3 48.62 -31.56 37.32
CA LEU A 3 47.56 -30.55 37.44
C LEU A 3 47.85 -29.36 36.50
N PRO A 4 46.85 -28.81 35.81
CA PRO A 4 47.04 -27.68 34.90
C PRO A 4 47.46 -26.42 35.66
N ASN A 5 48.53 -25.79 35.18
CA ASN A 5 49.06 -24.53 35.71
C ASN A 5 48.02 -23.42 35.58
N THR A 6 47.62 -22.87 36.72
CA THR A 6 46.62 -21.78 36.82
C THR A 6 47.15 -20.44 36.28
N SER A 7 48.45 -20.31 36.04
CA SER A 7 49.08 -19.13 35.44
C SER A 7 48.62 -18.89 34.00
N ASP A 8 48.40 -19.95 33.21
CA ASP A 8 48.06 -19.83 31.80
C ASP A 8 46.62 -19.29 31.59
N SER A 9 45.76 -19.47 32.59
CA SER A 9 44.38 -18.99 32.60
C SER A 9 44.29 -17.47 32.72
N ILE A 10 45.12 -16.87 33.57
CA ILE A 10 45.13 -15.41 33.80
C ILE A 10 45.63 -14.68 32.53
N ASP A 11 46.62 -15.27 31.84
CA ASP A 11 47.13 -14.72 30.58
C ASP A 11 46.13 -14.86 29.43
N ALA A 12 45.34 -15.94 29.41
CA ALA A 12 44.28 -16.11 28.40
C ALA A 12 43.23 -14.99 28.47
N PHE A 13 42.81 -14.59 29.69
CA PHE A 13 41.85 -13.49 29.86
C PHE A 13 42.43 -12.13 29.48
N ARG A 14 43.72 -11.90 29.76
CA ARG A 14 44.40 -10.65 29.36
C ARG A 14 44.48 -10.54 27.83
N ARG A 15 44.91 -11.61 27.15
CA ARG A 15 44.95 -11.66 25.67
C ARG A 15 43.58 -11.49 25.05
N ALA A 16 42.53 -12.08 25.63
CA ALA A 16 41.16 -11.93 25.12
C ALA A 16 40.65 -10.48 25.25
N ARG A 17 41.00 -9.78 26.34
CA ARG A 17 40.65 -8.36 26.52
C ARG A 17 41.41 -7.47 25.52
N GLU A 18 42.69 -7.73 25.30
CA GLU A 18 43.50 -7.01 24.31
C GLU A 18 42.99 -7.22 22.88
N LEU A 19 42.66 -8.46 22.49
CA LEU A 19 42.06 -8.76 21.19
C LEU A 19 40.72 -8.04 20.99
N LYS A 20 39.88 -7.99 22.04
CA LYS A 20 38.61 -7.25 21.98
C LYS A 20 38.83 -5.74 21.83
N ALA A 21 39.80 -5.17 22.54
CA ALA A 21 40.14 -3.75 22.42
C ALA A 21 40.70 -3.40 21.02
N SER A 22 41.59 -4.24 20.49
CA SER A 22 42.14 -4.09 19.14
C SER A 22 41.06 -4.24 18.06
N ALA A 23 40.13 -5.19 18.21
CA ALA A 23 39.00 -5.35 17.31
C ALA A 23 38.12 -4.10 17.29
N LEU A 24 37.79 -3.51 18.44
CA LEU A 24 36.99 -2.28 18.50
C LEU A 24 37.67 -1.09 17.82
N GLN A 25 39.01 -1.00 17.86
CA GLN A 25 39.77 0.02 17.14
C GLN A 25 39.80 -0.26 15.62
N SER A 26 39.91 -1.53 15.21
CA SER A 26 39.91 -1.93 13.80
C SER A 26 38.53 -1.84 13.14
N ILE A 27 37.44 -1.87 13.91
CA ILE A 27 36.06 -1.73 13.42
C ILE A 27 35.70 -0.26 13.09
N SER A 28 36.65 0.68 13.16
CA SER A 28 36.45 2.06 12.67
C SER A 28 36.06 2.14 11.18
N VAL A 29 36.18 1.05 10.41
CA VAL A 29 35.69 0.91 9.03
C VAL A 29 34.19 0.60 8.95
N LEU A 30 33.54 0.20 10.05
CA LEU A 30 32.11 -0.08 10.14
C LEU A 30 31.38 0.80 11.16
N GLN A 31 32.01 1.86 11.67
CA GLN A 31 31.19 2.90 12.28
C GLN A 31 30.29 3.43 11.16
N PRO A 32 28.95 3.31 11.28
CA PRO A 32 28.09 4.00 10.34
C PRO A 32 28.53 5.45 10.40
N ASP A 33 28.99 5.98 9.27
CA ASP A 33 29.32 7.40 9.15
C ASP A 33 28.24 8.13 9.90
N SER A 34 28.61 8.89 10.94
CA SER A 34 27.68 9.62 11.79
C SER A 34 26.73 10.33 10.85
N SER A 35 25.55 9.74 10.72
CA SER A 35 24.72 9.88 9.55
C SER A 35 24.52 11.36 9.34
N THR A 36 24.96 11.84 8.17
CA THR A 36 24.66 13.16 7.67
C THR A 36 23.28 13.56 8.17
N SER A 37 23.27 14.55 9.06
CA SER A 37 22.10 15.11 9.71
C SER A 37 20.92 15.15 8.73
N MET A 38 20.04 14.15 8.79
CA MET A 38 18.78 14.12 8.02
C MET A 38 17.88 15.29 8.41
N THR A 39 18.19 15.95 9.52
CA THR A 39 17.46 17.08 10.09
C THR A 39 17.73 18.39 9.35
N GLU A 40 18.95 18.63 8.85
CA GLU A 40 19.27 19.89 8.15
C GLU A 40 18.72 19.94 6.72
N CYS A 41 18.61 18.79 6.04
CA CYS A 41 18.05 18.74 4.69
C CYS A 41 16.55 19.06 4.66
N SER A 42 15.83 18.88 5.78
CA SER A 42 14.39 19.09 5.82
C SER A 42 13.98 20.56 5.78
N THR A 43 14.81 21.49 6.29
CA THR A 43 14.42 22.91 6.43
C THR A 43 14.55 23.65 5.11
N THR A 44 15.63 23.44 4.37
CA THR A 44 15.86 24.04 3.04
C THR A 44 14.79 23.58 2.05
N LEU A 45 14.47 22.28 2.05
CA LEU A 45 13.41 21.71 1.21
C LEU A 45 12.03 22.27 1.54
N ALA A 46 11.71 22.48 2.83
CA ALA A 46 10.42 23.07 3.23
C ALA A 46 10.27 24.50 2.68
N PHE A 47 11.37 25.26 2.66
CA PHE A 47 11.35 26.62 2.13
C PHE A 47 11.20 26.68 0.61
N GLU A 48 11.95 25.84 -0.13
CA GLU A 48 11.81 25.72 -1.59
C GLU A 48 10.37 25.32 -1.97
N ASN A 49 9.75 24.38 -1.25
CA ASN A 49 8.35 23.99 -1.49
C ASN A 49 7.36 25.15 -1.27
N THR A 50 7.61 25.98 -0.26
CA THR A 50 6.75 27.16 0.03
C THR A 50 6.85 28.17 -1.12
N LEU A 51 8.06 28.41 -1.63
CA LEU A 51 8.27 29.28 -2.80
C LEU A 51 7.59 28.76 -4.06
N ILE A 52 7.68 27.45 -4.33
CA ILE A 52 7.02 26.84 -5.49
C ILE A 52 5.50 27.07 -5.42
N LYS A 53 4.87 26.87 -4.25
CA LYS A 53 3.44 27.12 -4.06
C LYS A 53 3.07 28.60 -4.26
N MET A 54 3.87 29.50 -3.70
CA MET A 54 3.65 30.94 -3.79
C MET A 54 3.72 31.42 -5.24
N PHE A 55 4.78 31.06 -5.98
CA PHE A 55 4.92 31.47 -7.38
C PHE A 55 3.88 30.84 -8.31
N HIS A 56 3.45 29.61 -8.03
CA HIS A 56 2.35 29.02 -8.78
C HIS A 56 1.03 29.75 -8.51
N ALA A 57 0.77 30.17 -7.28
CA ALA A 57 -0.41 30.98 -6.94
C ALA A 57 -0.40 32.37 -7.61
N GLU A 58 0.80 32.93 -7.86
CA GLU A 58 0.99 34.16 -8.65
C GLU A 58 0.79 33.94 -10.17
N GLY A 59 0.61 32.71 -10.63
CA GLY A 59 0.41 32.39 -12.05
C GLY A 59 1.70 32.31 -12.89
N LYS A 60 2.87 32.21 -12.23
CA LYS A 60 4.15 32.04 -12.94
C LYS A 60 4.26 30.68 -13.62
N SER A 61 4.93 30.64 -14.77
CA SER A 61 5.15 29.39 -15.49
C SER A 61 6.18 28.50 -14.78
N TRP A 62 6.13 27.18 -14.99
CA TRP A 62 7.10 26.25 -14.41
C TRP A 62 8.55 26.56 -14.81
N VAL A 63 8.74 27.09 -16.02
CA VAL A 63 10.03 27.54 -16.55
C VAL A 63 10.59 28.69 -15.70
N GLU A 64 9.77 29.71 -15.41
CA GLU A 64 10.14 30.87 -14.60
C GLU A 64 10.47 30.48 -13.16
N ILE A 65 9.66 29.59 -12.58
CA ILE A 65 9.89 29.08 -11.21
C ILE A 65 11.23 28.33 -11.15
N THR A 66 11.52 27.50 -12.17
CA THR A 66 12.77 26.75 -12.26
C THR A 66 13.97 27.70 -12.39
N ALA A 67 13.88 28.70 -13.26
CA ALA A 67 14.92 29.72 -13.44
C ALA A 67 15.21 30.45 -12.12
N HIS A 68 14.17 30.88 -11.40
CA HIS A 68 14.32 31.57 -10.11
C HIS A 68 14.96 30.69 -9.02
N LEU A 69 14.57 29.41 -8.94
CA LEU A 69 15.18 28.47 -7.98
C LEU A 69 16.65 28.20 -8.30
N ASN A 70 17.00 28.05 -9.58
CA ASN A 70 18.38 27.86 -10.01
C ASN A 70 19.23 29.11 -9.83
N GLU A 71 18.70 30.31 -10.11
CA GLU A 71 19.38 31.59 -9.87
C GLU A 71 19.78 31.77 -8.41
N ARG A 72 18.88 31.39 -7.51
CA ARG A 72 19.15 31.38 -6.07
C ARG A 72 20.26 30.40 -5.69
N ARG A 73 20.27 29.19 -6.28
CA ARG A 73 21.34 28.22 -6.05
C ARG A 73 22.69 28.71 -6.58
N MET A 74 22.70 29.32 -7.77
CA MET A 74 23.89 29.96 -8.32
C MET A 74 24.42 31.07 -7.41
N SER A 75 23.53 31.90 -6.84
CA SER A 75 23.91 32.91 -5.83
C SER A 75 24.50 32.29 -4.56
N SER A 76 24.15 31.05 -4.25
CA SER A 76 24.66 30.28 -3.11
C SER A 76 25.90 29.44 -3.46
N SER A 77 26.45 29.59 -4.68
CA SER A 77 27.54 28.77 -5.23
C SER A 77 27.22 27.27 -5.34
N GLU A 78 25.94 26.92 -5.45
CA GLU A 78 25.47 25.55 -5.70
C GLU A 78 25.15 25.34 -7.19
N ALA A 79 25.27 24.09 -7.66
CA ALA A 79 24.92 23.75 -9.04
C ALA A 79 23.40 23.89 -9.30
N PRO A 80 22.99 24.35 -10.50
CA PRO A 80 21.58 24.45 -10.87
C PRO A 80 21.01 23.06 -11.14
N THR A 81 20.44 22.44 -10.11
CA THR A 81 19.89 21.07 -10.19
C THR A 81 18.41 21.02 -10.52
N TRP A 82 17.68 22.15 -10.46
CA TRP A 82 16.24 22.14 -10.67
C TRP A 82 15.90 22.07 -12.15
N THR A 83 14.97 21.18 -12.47
CA THR A 83 14.34 21.05 -13.80
C THR A 83 12.83 21.29 -13.66
N GLU A 84 12.17 21.67 -14.76
CA GLU A 84 10.72 21.93 -14.76
C GLU A 84 9.92 20.74 -14.24
N ALA A 85 10.29 19.52 -14.66
CA ALA A 85 9.67 18.28 -14.20
C ALA A 85 9.86 18.05 -12.69
N ALA A 86 11.03 18.41 -12.13
CA ALA A 86 11.30 18.31 -10.71
C ALA A 86 10.46 19.31 -9.89
N VAL A 87 10.31 20.54 -10.39
CA VAL A 87 9.47 21.58 -9.77
C VAL A 87 8.00 21.15 -9.76
N TYR A 88 7.48 20.67 -10.90
CA TYR A 88 6.10 20.18 -11.01
C TYR A 88 5.84 18.98 -10.07
N SER A 89 6.75 18.01 -10.03
CA SER A 89 6.64 16.84 -9.16
C SER A 89 6.62 17.25 -7.68
N ARG A 90 7.48 18.19 -7.28
CA ARG A 90 7.50 18.74 -5.92
C ARG A 90 6.23 19.50 -5.59
N PHE A 91 5.71 20.28 -6.53
CA PHE A 91 4.45 20.96 -6.36
C PHE A 91 3.33 19.97 -6.03
N ILE A 92 3.14 18.93 -6.85
CA ILE A 92 2.13 17.88 -6.61
C ILE A 92 2.29 17.26 -5.22
N LEU A 93 3.50 16.82 -4.87
CA LEU A 93 3.76 16.17 -3.59
C LEU A 93 3.52 17.10 -2.40
N SER A 94 3.74 18.40 -2.58
CA SER A 94 3.52 19.40 -1.55
C SER A 94 2.06 19.87 -1.47
N SER A 95 1.33 19.85 -2.60
CA SER A 95 -0.07 20.29 -2.70
C SER A 95 -1.06 19.18 -2.41
N SER A 96 -0.65 17.92 -2.56
CA SER A 96 -1.42 16.80 -2.06
C SER A 96 -1.49 16.92 -0.55
N GLU A 97 -2.61 17.45 -0.04
CA GLU A 97 -2.95 17.23 1.35
C GLU A 97 -2.89 15.72 1.55
N PRO A 98 -2.01 15.20 2.42
CA PRO A 98 -2.11 13.80 2.78
C PRO A 98 -3.55 13.63 3.24
N ALA A 99 -4.30 12.77 2.55
CA ALA A 99 -5.69 12.51 2.90
C ALA A 99 -5.68 12.24 4.40
N THR A 100 -6.14 13.22 5.18
CA THR A 100 -6.35 12.98 6.60
C THR A 100 -7.35 11.86 6.56
N PRO A 101 -7.02 10.67 7.11
CA PRO A 101 -7.96 9.58 7.10
C PRO A 101 -9.21 10.20 7.69
N ALA A 102 -10.26 10.32 6.88
CA ALA A 102 -11.57 10.69 7.39
C ALA A 102 -11.70 9.78 8.60
N ARG A 103 -11.94 10.34 9.78
CA ARG A 103 -12.25 9.53 10.95
C ARG A 103 -13.52 8.79 10.57
N GLU A 104 -13.39 7.70 9.82
CA GLU A 104 -14.43 6.76 9.53
C GLU A 104 -14.91 6.39 10.91
N VAL A 105 -16.16 6.75 11.18
CA VAL A 105 -16.81 6.54 12.46
C VAL A 105 -16.76 5.03 12.72
N GLY A 106 -15.76 4.57 13.47
CA GLY A 106 -15.51 3.14 13.74
C GLY A 106 -14.16 2.55 13.30
N PHE A 107 -13.24 3.32 12.72
CA PHE A 107 -11.86 2.85 12.49
C PHE A 107 -10.87 3.47 13.47
N GLU A 108 -10.91 3.04 14.73
CA GLU A 108 -9.82 3.36 15.66
C GLU A 108 -8.62 2.45 15.37
N PRO A 109 -7.40 2.99 15.17
CA PRO A 109 -6.20 2.16 15.01
C PRO A 109 -5.99 1.16 16.16
N ARG A 110 -6.56 1.44 17.33
CA ARG A 110 -6.59 0.56 18.50
C ARG A 110 -7.40 -0.71 18.26
N ASP A 111 -8.54 -0.59 17.57
CA ASP A 111 -9.41 -1.72 17.26
C ASP A 111 -8.73 -2.72 16.35
N TYR A 112 -7.69 -2.32 15.61
CA TYR A 112 -6.91 -3.20 14.73
C TYR A 112 -5.53 -3.56 15.29
N ALA A 113 -5.18 -3.11 16.50
CA ALA A 113 -3.90 -3.43 17.13
C ALA A 113 -3.71 -4.93 17.33
N HIS A 114 -4.79 -5.67 17.59
CA HIS A 114 -4.78 -7.13 17.71
C HIS A 114 -4.51 -7.85 16.37
N LEU A 115 -4.80 -7.20 15.23
CA LEU A 115 -4.50 -7.72 13.89
C LEU A 115 -3.06 -7.44 13.46
N ARG A 116 -2.42 -6.43 14.04
CA ARG A 116 -1.02 -6.06 13.74
C ARG A 116 -0.03 -7.19 14.06
N ASN A 117 -0.38 -8.07 15.00
CA ASN A 117 0.41 -9.26 15.37
C ASN A 117 -0.10 -10.57 14.75
N ALA A 118 -1.22 -10.54 14.01
CA ALA A 118 -1.79 -11.75 13.41
C ALA A 118 -0.96 -12.27 12.21
N GLY A 119 -0.06 -11.44 11.66
CA GLY A 119 0.83 -11.79 10.55
C GLY A 119 2.33 -11.79 10.85
N SER A 120 2.77 -11.15 11.95
CA SER A 120 4.16 -11.23 12.41
C SER A 120 4.37 -12.53 13.18
N GLY A 121 4.33 -13.64 12.44
CA GLY A 121 4.46 -15.00 12.95
C GLY A 121 5.79 -15.29 13.65
N HIS A 122 5.98 -14.76 14.85
CA HIS A 122 7.04 -15.18 15.76
C HIS A 122 6.55 -16.14 16.85
N GLU A 123 5.24 -16.26 17.07
CA GLU A 123 4.68 -17.22 18.01
C GLU A 123 3.80 -18.24 17.28
N GLY A 124 4.40 -19.37 16.94
CA GLY A 124 3.69 -20.50 16.35
C GLY A 124 4.44 -21.10 15.18
N THR A 125 5.64 -21.65 15.44
CA THR A 125 6.23 -22.65 14.56
C THR A 125 5.37 -23.91 14.58
N SER A 126 4.24 -23.88 13.87
CA SER A 126 3.62 -25.09 13.34
C SER A 126 4.68 -25.75 12.47
N LYS A 127 5.32 -26.79 13.01
CA LYS A 127 6.26 -27.67 12.31
C LYS A 127 5.57 -28.56 11.24
N ALA A 128 4.38 -28.19 10.78
CA ALA A 128 3.62 -28.92 9.79
C ALA A 128 3.31 -28.00 8.60
N GLY A 129 4.16 -28.03 7.57
CA GLY A 129 3.76 -27.52 6.25
C GLY A 129 4.81 -26.81 5.41
N LYS A 130 6.00 -26.47 5.95
CA LYS A 130 7.09 -25.97 5.12
C LYS A 130 7.82 -27.16 4.48
N LYS A 131 7.18 -27.78 3.48
CA LYS A 131 7.90 -28.57 2.47
C LYS A 131 8.82 -27.60 1.74
N ARG A 132 10.00 -27.37 2.31
CA ARG A 132 11.11 -26.77 1.58
C ARG A 132 11.39 -27.70 0.43
N VAL A 133 11.22 -27.21 -0.80
CA VAL A 133 11.79 -27.83 -2.00
C VAL A 133 13.27 -27.97 -1.70
N LYS A 134 13.72 -29.21 -1.47
CA LYS A 134 15.06 -29.48 -0.97
C LYS A 134 16.09 -29.44 -2.10
N ASP A 135 15.63 -29.63 -3.34
CA ASP A 135 16.45 -29.67 -4.54
C ASP A 135 15.93 -28.68 -5.59
N PHE A 136 16.55 -27.50 -5.67
CA PHE A 136 16.24 -26.50 -6.71
C PHE A 136 16.58 -26.97 -8.14
N GLN A 137 17.28 -28.09 -8.29
CA GLN A 137 17.62 -28.67 -9.58
C GLN A 137 16.61 -29.73 -10.07
N ASN A 138 15.65 -30.16 -9.23
CA ASN A 138 14.62 -31.11 -9.64
C ASN A 138 13.42 -30.37 -10.26
N ALA A 139 13.50 -30.11 -11.58
CA ALA A 139 12.50 -29.33 -12.32
C ALA A 139 11.06 -29.89 -12.22
N THR A 140 10.90 -31.17 -11.91
CA THR A 140 9.60 -31.83 -11.80
C THR A 140 8.80 -31.34 -10.58
N GLU A 141 9.46 -30.98 -9.47
CA GLU A 141 8.77 -30.51 -8.25
C GLU A 141 8.22 -29.08 -8.37
N LEU A 142 8.83 -28.23 -9.21
CA LEU A 142 8.34 -26.88 -9.51
C LEU A 142 7.03 -26.89 -10.32
N SER A 143 6.85 -27.88 -11.19
CA SER A 143 5.67 -27.98 -12.06
C SER A 143 4.35 -28.20 -11.28
N ALA A 144 4.41 -28.82 -10.11
CA ALA A 144 3.23 -29.10 -9.29
C ALA A 144 2.64 -27.85 -8.61
N ASN A 145 3.41 -26.75 -8.54
CA ASN A 145 2.98 -25.50 -7.88
C ASN A 145 2.63 -24.38 -8.86
N ILE A 146 2.86 -24.58 -10.16
CA ILE A 146 2.44 -23.64 -11.20
C ILE A 146 0.95 -23.85 -11.44
N ARG A 147 0.15 -22.80 -11.20
CA ARG A 147 -1.28 -22.80 -11.51
C ARG A 147 -1.45 -23.07 -13.01
N THR A 148 -1.94 -24.25 -13.36
CA THR A 148 -2.26 -24.57 -14.76
C THR A 148 -3.38 -23.63 -15.22
N PRO A 149 -3.19 -22.88 -16.33
CA PRO A 149 -4.26 -22.07 -16.89
C PRO A 149 -5.42 -22.99 -17.30
N ALA A 150 -6.65 -22.59 -16.97
CA ALA A 150 -7.83 -23.34 -17.33
C ALA A 150 -7.89 -23.49 -18.86
N LYS A 151 -7.84 -24.74 -19.35
CA LYS A 151 -8.12 -25.03 -20.76
C LYS A 151 -9.60 -24.73 -21.01
N LEU A 152 -9.87 -23.70 -21.81
CA LEU A 152 -11.19 -23.49 -22.39
C LEU A 152 -11.45 -24.65 -23.37
N HIS A 153 -12.24 -25.63 -22.93
CA HIS A 153 -12.88 -26.55 -23.86
C HIS A 153 -13.92 -25.74 -24.64
N GLY A 154 -13.66 -25.56 -25.94
CA GLY A 154 -14.68 -25.17 -26.91
C GLY A 154 -15.82 -26.17 -26.82
N LYS A 155 -17.02 -25.64 -26.57
CA LYS A 155 -18.25 -26.42 -26.62
C LYS A 155 -18.56 -26.68 -28.08
N ASP A 156 -18.37 -27.92 -28.51
CA ASP A 156 -19.27 -28.59 -29.44
C ASP A 156 -19.65 -29.93 -28.78
N ASP A 157 -20.87 -29.92 -28.24
CA ASP A 157 -21.80 -31.01 -27.97
C ASP A 157 -21.45 -32.25 -27.11
N VAL A 158 -22.55 -32.76 -26.52
CA VAL A 158 -22.77 -34.09 -25.93
C VAL A 158 -22.66 -34.19 -24.40
N GLU A 159 -23.81 -33.93 -23.78
CA GLU A 159 -24.47 -34.72 -22.72
C GLU A 159 -23.75 -36.02 -22.27
N VAL A 160 -23.44 -36.14 -20.97
CA VAL A 160 -23.77 -37.29 -20.10
C VAL A 160 -23.49 -36.90 -18.63
N GLN A 161 -24.45 -37.23 -17.78
CA GLN A 161 -24.47 -37.09 -16.32
C GLN A 161 -23.32 -37.86 -15.63
N GLN A 162 -22.83 -37.38 -14.47
CA GLN A 162 -23.04 -38.11 -13.21
C GLN A 162 -22.51 -37.39 -11.97
N VAL A 163 -23.32 -37.58 -10.93
CA VAL A 163 -23.24 -37.18 -9.53
C VAL A 163 -22.07 -37.88 -8.84
N THR A 164 -21.30 -37.18 -7.99
CA THR A 164 -20.94 -37.73 -6.67
C THR A 164 -20.71 -36.64 -5.64
N ALA A 165 -21.40 -36.83 -4.52
CA ALA A 165 -21.36 -36.08 -3.28
C ALA A 165 -20.02 -36.20 -2.52
N LYS A 166 -19.69 -35.15 -1.75
CA LYS A 166 -19.33 -35.18 -0.29
C LYS A 166 -18.43 -34.00 0.06
N GLY A 167 -18.87 -33.13 0.98
CA GLY A 167 -18.02 -32.01 1.39
C GLY A 167 -18.49 -31.15 2.57
N LYS A 168 -18.94 -31.79 3.66
CA LYS A 168 -18.92 -31.31 5.07
C LYS A 168 -19.26 -29.83 5.33
N GLY A 169 -20.50 -29.63 5.78
CA GLY A 169 -20.97 -28.38 6.35
C GLY A 169 -20.19 -27.95 7.60
N LYS A 170 -19.89 -26.65 7.66
CA LYS A 170 -19.52 -25.96 8.89
C LYS A 170 -20.70 -25.15 9.39
N ALA A 171 -21.03 -25.40 10.65
CA ALA A 171 -22.16 -24.85 11.36
C ALA A 171 -22.14 -23.32 11.37
N LYS A 172 -23.21 -22.75 10.80
CA LYS A 172 -23.57 -21.33 10.86
C LYS A 172 -24.02 -21.04 12.30
N ARG A 173 -23.15 -20.46 13.14
CA ARG A 173 -23.56 -19.91 14.45
C ARG A 173 -24.43 -18.69 14.18
N LYS A 174 -25.75 -18.85 14.32
CA LYS A 174 -26.72 -17.74 14.35
C LYS A 174 -26.52 -16.98 15.66
N SER A 175 -25.77 -15.88 15.63
CA SER A 175 -25.84 -14.88 16.70
C SER A 175 -27.13 -14.10 16.52
N LYS A 176 -28.13 -14.46 17.34
CA LYS A 176 -29.39 -13.75 17.52
C LYS A 176 -29.09 -12.47 18.31
N GLY A 177 -28.55 -11.47 17.63
CA GLY A 177 -28.33 -10.12 18.14
C GLY A 177 -29.63 -9.33 18.06
N LYS A 178 -30.19 -9.06 19.22
CA LYS A 178 -31.42 -8.33 19.49
C LYS A 178 -31.13 -6.82 19.35
N ASP A 179 -31.39 -6.25 18.18
CA ASP A 179 -31.34 -4.80 17.95
C ASP A 179 -32.71 -4.35 17.42
N GLU A 180 -33.63 -4.10 18.35
CA GLU A 180 -35.02 -3.76 18.04
C GLU A 180 -35.39 -2.35 18.56
N ASN A 181 -34.42 -1.46 18.81
CA ASN A 181 -34.72 -0.19 19.46
C ASN A 181 -33.90 1.01 18.98
N ARG A 182 -33.91 1.28 17.67
CA ARG A 182 -33.42 2.58 17.17
C ARG A 182 -34.13 3.10 15.92
N ARG A 183 -35.47 3.00 15.89
CA ARG A 183 -36.29 3.91 15.06
C ARG A 183 -36.50 5.20 15.85
N LYS A 184 -35.46 6.02 15.95
CA LYS A 184 -35.60 7.42 16.36
C LYS A 184 -35.82 8.19 15.06
N GLY A 185 -36.98 8.84 14.94
CA GLY A 185 -37.43 9.48 13.71
C GLY A 185 -36.32 10.32 13.08
N GLU A 186 -35.98 9.96 11.84
CA GLU A 186 -35.27 10.84 10.92
C GLU A 186 -36.29 11.94 10.60
N GLU A 187 -36.23 13.02 11.36
CA GLU A 187 -36.79 14.29 10.90
C GLU A 187 -36.08 14.58 9.57
N GLU A 188 -36.83 14.56 8.46
CA GLU A 188 -36.35 14.92 7.13
C GLU A 188 -35.79 16.33 7.20
N GLU A 189 -34.49 16.44 7.48
CA GLU A 189 -33.75 17.68 7.41
C GLU A 189 -33.77 18.11 5.94
N THR A 190 -34.70 19.00 5.63
CA THR A 190 -34.83 19.60 4.32
C THR A 190 -33.63 20.52 4.11
N VAL A 191 -32.54 19.93 3.61
CA VAL A 191 -31.34 20.66 3.24
C VAL A 191 -31.74 21.63 2.12
N LYS A 192 -31.76 22.92 2.43
CA LYS A 192 -31.94 23.97 1.43
C LYS A 192 -30.72 23.95 0.53
N MET A 193 -30.89 23.46 -0.70
CA MET A 193 -29.86 23.50 -1.74
C MET A 193 -29.63 24.94 -2.17
N ASP A 194 -28.43 25.45 -1.93
CA ASP A 194 -27.94 26.69 -2.53
C ASP A 194 -27.65 26.48 -4.02
N GLU A 195 -27.70 27.57 -4.79
CA GLU A 195 -27.53 27.54 -6.26
C GLU A 195 -26.16 26.95 -6.66
N GLY A 196 -25.11 27.21 -5.87
CA GLY A 196 -23.79 26.62 -6.08
C GLY A 196 -23.75 25.10 -5.88
N LEU A 197 -24.41 24.57 -4.84
CA LEU A 197 -24.50 23.14 -4.59
C LEU A 197 -25.34 22.42 -5.66
N ALA A 198 -26.38 23.08 -6.18
CA ALA A 198 -27.17 22.56 -7.30
C ALA A 198 -26.30 22.35 -8.56
N GLU A 199 -25.42 23.30 -8.89
CA GLU A 199 -24.47 23.14 -10.00
C GLU A 199 -23.49 21.97 -9.78
N VAL A 200 -22.96 21.84 -8.56
CA VAL A 200 -22.06 20.73 -8.19
C VAL A 200 -22.78 19.39 -8.32
N LEU A 201 -24.04 19.32 -7.86
CA LEU A 201 -24.87 18.13 -7.99
C LEU A 201 -25.10 17.77 -9.46
N MET A 202 -25.43 18.74 -10.32
CA MET A 202 -25.59 18.48 -11.76
C MET A 202 -24.30 17.93 -12.39
N ARG A 203 -23.13 18.49 -12.06
CA ARG A 203 -21.84 17.96 -12.56
C ARG A 203 -21.57 16.54 -12.05
N ALA A 204 -21.90 16.26 -10.79
CA ALA A 204 -21.75 14.93 -10.21
C ALA A 204 -22.66 13.91 -10.91
N VAL A 205 -23.94 14.25 -11.13
CA VAL A 205 -24.91 13.40 -11.84
C VAL A 205 -24.43 13.10 -13.26
N VAL A 206 -23.99 14.10 -14.02
CA VAL A 206 -23.45 13.91 -15.38
C VAL A 206 -22.23 12.98 -15.39
N LYS A 207 -21.37 13.06 -14.36
CA LYS A 207 -20.20 12.18 -14.23
C LYS A 207 -20.62 10.74 -13.92
N VAL A 208 -21.63 10.54 -13.08
CA VAL A 208 -22.18 9.22 -12.77
C VAL A 208 -22.85 8.62 -14.00
N GLU A 209 -23.68 9.37 -14.72
CA GLU A 209 -24.33 8.89 -15.94
C GLU A 209 -23.33 8.44 -17.02
N ARG A 210 -22.26 9.20 -17.25
CA ARG A 210 -21.21 8.83 -18.22
C ARG A 210 -20.51 7.53 -17.86
N ASN A 211 -20.37 7.23 -16.56
CA ASN A 211 -19.65 6.06 -16.06
C ASN A 211 -20.58 4.92 -15.63
N PHE A 212 -21.90 5.13 -15.69
CA PHE A 212 -22.89 4.19 -15.17
C PHE A 212 -22.72 2.80 -15.78
N TRP A 213 -22.64 2.74 -17.12
CA TRP A 213 -22.50 1.45 -17.83
C TRP A 213 -21.15 0.77 -17.61
N VAL A 214 -20.10 1.53 -17.28
CA VAL A 214 -18.80 0.95 -16.91
C VAL A 214 -18.93 0.24 -15.57
N PHE A 215 -19.56 0.88 -14.58
CA PHE A 215 -19.81 0.27 -13.28
C PHE A 215 -20.70 -0.97 -13.40
N VAL A 216 -21.75 -0.92 -14.23
CA VAL A 216 -22.60 -2.09 -14.50
C VAL A 216 -21.79 -3.21 -15.15
N ALA A 217 -20.89 -2.91 -16.10
CA ALA A 217 -20.03 -3.90 -16.71
C ALA A 217 -19.10 -4.57 -15.69
N ASP A 218 -18.47 -3.80 -14.81
CA ASP A 218 -17.61 -4.33 -13.74
C ASP A 218 -18.38 -5.23 -12.77
N GLU A 219 -19.61 -4.85 -12.41
CA GLU A 219 -20.45 -5.65 -11.50
C GLU A 219 -20.96 -6.93 -12.18
N VAL A 220 -21.29 -6.87 -13.47
CA VAL A 220 -21.64 -8.06 -14.28
C VAL A 220 -20.42 -8.99 -14.43
N GLU A 221 -19.21 -8.44 -14.63
CA GLU A 221 -17.98 -9.24 -14.65
C GLU A 221 -17.72 -9.88 -13.30
N ARG A 222 -17.89 -9.15 -12.19
CA ARG A 222 -17.71 -9.67 -10.83
C ARG A 222 -18.68 -10.80 -10.51
N ALA A 223 -19.94 -10.67 -10.91
CA ALA A 223 -20.97 -11.68 -10.67
C ALA A 223 -20.89 -12.87 -11.64
N GLY A 224 -20.59 -12.61 -12.91
CA GLY A 224 -20.64 -13.60 -13.99
C GLY A 224 -19.29 -14.18 -14.42
N GLY A 225 -18.17 -13.59 -13.99
CA GLY A 225 -16.82 -13.98 -14.36
C GLY A 225 -16.45 -13.74 -15.83
N LYS A 226 -17.24 -12.93 -16.54
CA LYS A 226 -17.03 -12.60 -17.96
C LYS A 226 -17.21 -11.10 -18.18
N TYR A 227 -16.22 -10.50 -18.81
CA TYR A 227 -16.29 -9.10 -19.24
C TYR A 227 -17.24 -8.95 -20.43
N ILE A 228 -18.16 -7.98 -20.35
CA ILE A 228 -19.06 -7.58 -21.44
C ILE A 228 -18.90 -6.07 -21.62
N GLU A 229 -18.72 -5.62 -22.87
CA GLU A 229 -18.56 -4.19 -23.14
C GLU A 229 -19.78 -3.38 -22.67
N PRO A 230 -19.57 -2.22 -22.00
CA PRO A 230 -20.64 -1.35 -21.49
C PRO A 230 -21.73 -0.99 -22.51
N ARG A 231 -21.34 -0.75 -23.77
CA ARG A 231 -22.28 -0.39 -24.85
C ARG A 231 -23.24 -1.52 -25.22
N HIS A 232 -22.78 -2.78 -25.11
CA HIS A 232 -23.64 -3.94 -25.36
C HIS A 232 -24.65 -4.13 -24.23
N LEU A 233 -24.23 -3.96 -22.98
CA LEU A 233 -25.13 -4.01 -21.82
C LEU A 233 -26.21 -2.92 -21.89
N GLN A 234 -25.82 -1.70 -22.28
CA GLN A 234 -26.77 -0.61 -22.51
C GLN A 234 -27.82 -0.96 -23.57
N LYS A 235 -27.40 -1.51 -24.70
CA LYS A 235 -28.31 -1.90 -25.78
C LYS A 235 -29.28 -2.99 -25.31
N VAL A 236 -28.77 -4.06 -24.70
CA VAL A 236 -29.59 -5.16 -24.17
C VAL A 236 -30.60 -4.67 -23.14
N PHE A 237 -30.21 -3.73 -22.28
CA PHE A 237 -31.12 -3.15 -21.28
C PHE A 237 -32.25 -2.32 -21.91
N HIS A 238 -31.96 -1.52 -22.95
CA HIS A 238 -32.98 -0.73 -23.64
C HIS A 238 -33.88 -1.57 -24.58
N ASP A 239 -33.42 -2.75 -24.98
CA ASP A 239 -34.19 -3.70 -25.78
C ASP A 239 -35.20 -4.52 -24.93
N ILE A 240 -35.05 -4.55 -23.58
CA ILE A 240 -35.94 -5.23 -22.61
C ILE A 240 -37.08 -4.28 -22.20
#